data_AF-I8QM87-F1
#
_entry.id   AF-I8QM87-F1
#
_cell.length_a   1.000
_cell.length_b   1.000
_cell.length_c   1.000
_cell.angle_alpha   90.00
_cell.angle_beta   90.00
_cell.angle_gamma   90.00
#
_symmetry.space_group_name_H-M   'P 1'
#
loop_
_entity.id
_entity.type
_entity.pdbx_description
1 polymer ?
#
loop_
_entity_poly.entity_id
_entity_poly.type
_entity_poly.pdbx_seq_one_letter_code
_entity_poly.pdbx_strand_id
1 'polypeptide(L)'
;MGFVPRARRSPGSRTALDVLRGLLRPPDPDAVTTLVAEMETGCLAVQPVEVSCFLRGAGDALPRRWRQGLLTLDGRTLTWQARVGHRGEARRLPSRLDVEQVREVEGADRLKIKHGLFKIIVCQATSGRVELAVPSLDIPLVRRAIQRDQKASEP
;
A
#
# COMPACT_ATOMS: atom_id res chain seq x y z
N MET A 1 -27.58 8.00 -1.01
CA MET A 1 -26.54 7.46 -0.10
C MET A 1 -25.76 6.41 -0.86
N GLY A 2 -24.53 6.71 -1.28
CA GLY A 2 -23.69 5.74 -1.98
C GLY A 2 -23.19 4.69 -0.99
N PHE A 3 -23.46 3.42 -1.27
CA PHE A 3 -22.84 2.30 -0.56
C PHE A 3 -21.33 2.39 -0.86
N VAL A 4 -20.52 2.84 0.10
CA VAL A 4 -19.07 2.73 -0.03
C VAL A 4 -18.76 1.26 0.21
N PRO A 5 -18.30 0.50 -0.80
CA PRO A 5 -17.99 -0.91 -0.59
C PRO A 5 -16.97 -1.01 0.54
N ARG A 6 -17.28 -1.85 1.54
CA ARG A 6 -16.45 -2.01 2.72
C ARG A 6 -15.15 -2.66 2.29
N ALA A 7 -14.06 -1.88 2.31
CA ALA A 7 -12.76 -2.37 1.90
C ALA A 7 -12.32 -3.54 2.80
N ARG A 8 -11.80 -4.59 2.19
CA ARG A 8 -11.28 -5.79 2.85
C ARG A 8 -9.81 -5.57 3.18
N ARG A 9 -9.38 -5.90 4.39
CA ARG A 9 -7.95 -5.81 4.74
C ARG A 9 -7.15 -6.92 4.05
N SER A 10 -5.96 -6.59 3.53
CA SER A 10 -5.04 -7.58 2.98
C SER A 10 -4.58 -8.58 4.06
N PRO A 11 -4.44 -9.88 3.73
CA PRO A 11 -3.89 -10.91 4.62
C PRO A 11 -2.48 -10.58 5.15
N GLY A 12 -1.66 -9.87 4.39
CA GLY A 12 -0.31 -9.46 4.81
C GLY A 12 -0.29 -8.26 5.76
N SER A 13 -1.41 -7.55 5.89
CA SER A 13 -1.48 -6.29 6.63
C SER A 13 -1.73 -6.51 8.12
N ARG A 14 -0.65 -6.32 8.89
CA ARG A 14 -0.66 -6.40 10.35
C ARG A 14 -0.64 -5.00 10.94
N THR A 15 -1.68 -4.65 11.68
CA THR A 15 -1.63 -3.46 12.53
C THR A 15 -0.96 -3.80 13.86
N ALA A 16 -0.39 -2.79 14.54
CA ALA A 16 0.22 -2.98 15.86
C ALA A 16 -0.74 -3.63 16.88
N LEU A 17 -2.06 -3.38 16.75
CA LEU A 17 -3.10 -4.01 17.57
C LEU A 17 -3.27 -5.52 17.28
N ASP A 18 -3.06 -5.97 16.04
CA ASP A 18 -3.17 -7.40 15.68
C ASP A 18 -2.00 -8.19 16.28
N VAL A 19 -0.83 -7.56 16.35
CA VAL A 19 0.35 -8.10 17.06
C VAL A 19 0.10 -8.13 18.57
N LEU A 20 -0.55 -7.11 19.13
CA LEU A 20 -0.81 -7.00 20.57
C LEU A 20 -1.91 -7.94 21.08
N ARG A 21 -2.89 -8.29 20.23
CA ARG A 21 -4.05 -9.13 20.60
C ARG A 21 -3.84 -10.64 20.41
N GLY A 22 -2.67 -11.09 19.99
CA GLY A 22 -2.39 -12.53 19.82
C GLY A 22 -3.26 -13.25 18.77
N LEU A 23 -3.99 -12.50 17.92
CA LEU A 23 -4.80 -13.03 16.81
C LEU A 23 -3.91 -13.41 15.62
N LEU A 24 -2.91 -14.25 15.88
CA LEU A 24 -1.91 -14.72 14.93
C LEU A 24 -2.55 -15.70 13.93
N ARG A 25 -3.26 -15.18 12.92
CA ARG A 25 -3.38 -15.92 11.67
C ARG A 25 -2.00 -15.89 11.01
N PRO A 26 -1.38 -17.04 10.72
CA PRO A 26 -0.13 -17.05 9.96
C PRO A 26 -0.37 -16.32 8.63
N PRO A 27 0.63 -15.57 8.15
CA PRO A 27 0.51 -14.91 6.88
C PRO A 27 0.29 -15.96 5.79
N ASP A 28 -0.74 -15.79 4.98
CA ASP A 28 -1.10 -16.73 3.92
C ASP A 28 -0.67 -16.15 2.56
N PRO A 29 0.40 -16.67 1.94
CA PRO A 29 0.86 -16.21 0.62
C PRO A 29 -0.14 -16.54 -0.49
N ASP A 30 -0.93 -17.61 -0.35
CA ASP A 30 -1.92 -18.00 -1.35
C ASP A 30 -3.07 -16.98 -1.37
N ALA A 31 -3.45 -16.47 -0.21
CA ALA A 31 -4.45 -15.41 -0.11
C ALA A 31 -4.02 -14.11 -0.80
N VAL A 32 -2.73 -13.76 -0.80
CA VAL A 32 -2.23 -12.60 -1.59
C VAL A 32 -2.32 -12.90 -3.08
N THR A 33 -1.97 -14.12 -3.50
CA THR A 33 -2.09 -14.54 -4.90
C THR A 33 -3.53 -14.48 -5.39
N THR A 34 -4.50 -14.88 -4.54
CA THR A 34 -5.93 -14.72 -4.83
C THR A 34 -6.29 -13.25 -5.03
N LEU A 35 -5.83 -12.34 -4.17
CA LEU A 35 -6.10 -10.91 -4.33
C LEU A 35 -5.50 -10.32 -5.61
N VAL A 36 -4.33 -10.81 -6.03
CA VAL A 36 -3.74 -10.45 -7.33
C VAL A 36 -4.65 -10.93 -8.46
N ALA A 37 -5.17 -12.16 -8.39
CA ALA A 37 -6.11 -12.67 -9.39
C ALA A 37 -7.43 -11.88 -9.41
N GLU A 38 -7.98 -11.55 -8.25
CA GLU A 38 -9.17 -10.69 -8.11
C GLU A 38 -8.96 -9.29 -8.69
N MET A 39 -7.73 -8.76 -8.61
CA MET A 39 -7.35 -7.51 -9.27
C MET A 39 -7.38 -7.63 -10.80
N GLU A 40 -6.93 -8.77 -11.32
CA GLU A 40 -6.93 -9.03 -12.76
C GLU A 40 -8.33 -9.17 -13.35
N THR A 41 -9.24 -9.81 -12.61
CA THR A 41 -10.65 -9.96 -13.01
C THR A 41 -11.50 -8.72 -12.72
N GLY A 42 -10.94 -7.69 -12.07
CA GLY A 42 -11.63 -6.44 -11.75
C GLY A 42 -12.52 -6.47 -10.51
N CYS A 43 -12.51 -7.57 -9.75
CA CYS A 43 -13.30 -7.73 -8.52
C CYS A 43 -12.95 -6.68 -7.45
N LEU A 44 -11.71 -6.17 -7.44
CA LEU A 44 -11.30 -5.13 -6.48
C LEU A 44 -12.03 -3.79 -6.63
N ALA A 45 -12.64 -3.50 -7.79
CA ALA A 45 -13.47 -2.31 -7.96
C ALA A 45 -14.76 -2.38 -7.13
N VAL A 46 -15.25 -3.61 -6.89
CA VAL A 46 -16.43 -3.88 -6.06
C VAL A 46 -16.03 -4.09 -4.61
N GLN A 47 -14.84 -4.65 -4.36
CA GLN A 47 -14.33 -4.89 -3.01
C GLN A 47 -12.85 -4.46 -2.90
N PRO A 48 -12.60 -3.17 -2.58
CA PRO A 48 -11.24 -2.66 -2.47
C PRO A 48 -10.45 -3.36 -1.37
N VAL A 49 -9.13 -3.44 -1.53
CA VAL A 49 -8.22 -4.03 -0.53
C VAL A 49 -7.42 -2.96 0.19
N GLU A 50 -7.33 -3.03 1.51
CA GLU A 50 -6.49 -2.15 2.32
C GLU A 50 -5.19 -2.82 2.75
N VAL A 51 -4.06 -2.18 2.45
CA VAL A 51 -2.73 -2.58 2.87
C VAL A 51 -2.18 -1.63 3.93
N SER A 52 -1.80 -2.12 5.11
CA SER A 52 -1.12 -1.31 6.13
C SER A 52 0.32 -1.06 5.73
N CYS A 53 0.68 0.18 5.42
CA CYS A 53 2.01 0.53 4.95
C CYS A 53 2.52 1.85 5.54
N PHE A 54 3.80 2.14 5.31
CA PHE A 54 4.37 3.46 5.55
C PHE A 54 4.59 4.16 4.22
N LEU A 55 4.32 5.46 4.19
CA LEU A 55 4.52 6.32 3.02
C LEU A 55 5.49 7.45 3.36
N ARG A 56 6.39 7.75 2.42
CA ARG A 56 7.05 9.05 2.31
C ARG A 56 7.18 9.47 0.85
N GLY A 57 7.28 10.76 0.58
CA GLY A 57 7.48 11.27 -0.77
C GLY A 57 8.03 12.69 -0.80
N ALA A 58 8.61 13.06 -1.94
CA ALA A 58 9.20 14.37 -2.16
C ALA A 58 8.18 15.45 -2.59
N GLY A 59 7.04 15.06 -3.18
CA GLY A 59 5.99 15.99 -3.62
C GLY A 59 5.19 16.60 -2.47
N ASP A 60 4.69 17.83 -2.64
CA ASP A 60 4.03 18.61 -1.58
C ASP A 60 2.75 17.96 -1.02
N ALA A 61 2.09 17.12 -1.82
CA ALA A 61 0.91 16.36 -1.39
C ALA A 61 1.27 15.12 -0.54
N LEU A 62 2.54 14.75 -0.39
CA LEU A 62 2.97 13.53 0.29
C LEU A 62 3.76 13.85 1.57
N PRO A 63 3.73 12.96 2.57
CA PRO A 63 4.50 13.19 3.79
C PRO A 63 6.01 13.10 3.51
N ARG A 64 6.76 14.14 3.89
CA ARG A 64 8.24 14.15 3.74
C ARG A 64 8.97 13.17 4.66
N ARG A 65 8.31 12.73 5.73
CA ARG A 65 8.83 11.74 6.69
C ARG A 65 7.94 10.50 6.64
N TRP A 66 8.51 9.34 6.96
CA TRP A 66 7.71 8.11 7.11
C TRP A 66 6.50 8.33 8.00
N ARG A 67 5.31 8.08 7.44
CA ARG A 67 4.05 8.03 8.18
C ARG A 67 3.35 6.71 7.91
N GLN A 68 2.81 6.12 8.96
CA GLN A 68 2.00 4.90 8.85
C GLN A 68 0.57 5.24 8.43
N GLY A 69 0.01 4.41 7.55
CA GLY A 69 -1.34 4.56 7.05
C GLY A 69 -1.89 3.28 6.44
N LEU A 70 -3.04 3.43 5.79
CA LEU A 70 -3.70 2.40 4.99
C LEU A 70 -3.63 2.81 3.53
N LEU A 71 -3.17 1.91 2.67
CA LEU A 71 -3.19 2.03 1.23
C LEU A 71 -4.37 1.21 0.70
N THR A 72 -5.39 1.88 0.19
CA THR A 72 -6.53 1.26 -0.47
C THR A 72 -6.21 1.04 -1.95
N LEU A 73 -6.41 -0.20 -2.39
CA LEU A 73 -6.27 -0.70 -3.76
C LEU A 73 -7.66 -1.07 -4.27
N ASP A 74 -8.25 -0.26 -5.15
CA ASP A 74 -9.56 -0.54 -5.75
C ASP A 74 -9.45 -1.15 -7.17
N GLY A 75 -8.23 -1.51 -7.59
CA GLY A 75 -7.93 -2.04 -8.92
C GLY A 75 -7.75 -0.98 -10.02
N ARG A 76 -7.97 0.31 -9.73
CA ARG A 76 -7.81 1.43 -10.68
C ARG A 76 -6.96 2.56 -10.13
N THR A 77 -7.04 2.82 -8.84
CA THR A 77 -6.37 3.91 -8.14
C THR A 77 -5.71 3.41 -6.87
N LEU A 78 -4.72 4.19 -6.44
CA LEU A 78 -3.98 3.97 -5.20
C LEU A 78 -4.28 5.14 -4.27
N THR A 79 -4.97 4.86 -3.16
CA THR A 79 -5.32 5.91 -2.18
C THR A 79 -4.70 5.60 -0.84
N TRP A 80 -3.92 6.53 -0.30
CA TRP A 80 -3.29 6.39 1.00
C TRP A 80 -3.92 7.30 2.06
N GLN A 81 -4.20 6.76 3.24
CA GLN A 81 -4.77 7.50 4.35
C GLN A 81 -3.92 7.31 5.62
N ALA A 82 -3.54 8.41 6.27
CA ALA A 82 -2.80 8.37 7.53
C ALA A 82 -3.66 7.77 8.65
N ARG A 83 -3.10 6.86 9.46
CA ARG A 83 -3.84 6.22 10.57
C ARG A 83 -3.91 7.07 11.85
N VAL A 84 -2.99 8.02 12.02
CA VAL A 84 -2.84 8.83 13.24
C VAL A 84 -2.70 10.32 12.90
N GLY A 85 -3.54 11.15 13.53
CA GLY A 85 -3.66 12.61 13.33
C GLY A 85 -5.06 13.01 12.89
N HIS A 86 -5.60 14.12 13.43
CA HIS A 86 -6.95 14.64 13.15
C HIS A 86 -7.25 14.70 11.65
N ARG A 87 -8.34 14.05 11.20
CA ARG A 87 -8.80 13.92 9.80
C ARG A 87 -7.69 13.42 8.87
N GLY A 88 -7.47 12.10 8.86
CA GLY A 88 -6.68 11.46 7.80
C GLY A 88 -7.34 11.73 6.45
N GLU A 89 -6.95 12.80 5.76
CA GLU A 89 -7.33 12.99 4.37
C GLU A 89 -6.78 11.81 3.58
N ALA A 90 -7.69 11.10 2.92
CA ALA A 90 -7.33 10.12 1.92
C ALA A 90 -6.66 10.87 0.76
N ARG A 91 -5.41 10.55 0.49
CA ARG A 91 -4.62 11.16 -0.58
C ARG A 91 -4.43 10.14 -1.67
N ARG A 92 -4.89 10.47 -2.87
CA ARG A 92 -4.55 9.68 -4.05
C ARG A 92 -3.04 9.80 -4.27
N LEU A 93 -2.35 8.68 -4.43
CA LEU A 93 -0.97 8.70 -4.88
C LEU A 93 -0.90 9.28 -6.31
N PRO A 94 0.23 9.89 -6.71
CA PRO A 94 0.40 10.34 -8.10
C PRO A 94 0.06 9.21 -9.06
N SER A 95 -0.64 9.51 -10.14
CA SER A 95 -0.81 8.54 -11.22
C SER A 95 0.53 8.28 -11.91
N ARG A 96 0.64 7.14 -12.60
CA ARG A 96 1.84 6.76 -13.37
C ARG A 96 3.10 6.57 -12.52
N LEU A 97 2.96 6.03 -11.32
CA LEU A 97 4.10 5.60 -10.52
C LEU A 97 4.88 4.51 -11.26
N ASP A 98 6.17 4.72 -11.47
CA ASP A 98 7.06 3.69 -12.01
C ASP A 98 7.88 3.03 -10.91
N VAL A 99 7.87 1.71 -10.84
CA VAL A 99 8.58 0.97 -9.79
C VAL A 99 10.06 0.86 -10.17
N GLU A 100 10.87 1.73 -9.59
CA GLU A 100 12.32 1.76 -9.81
C GLU A 100 13.01 0.59 -9.10
N GLN A 101 12.67 0.36 -7.83
CA GLN A 101 13.36 -0.63 -7.00
C GLN A 101 12.47 -1.18 -5.88
N VAL A 102 12.70 -2.44 -5.50
CA VAL A 102 12.26 -2.98 -4.21
C VAL A 102 13.49 -3.32 -3.38
N ARG A 103 13.62 -2.73 -2.19
CA ARG A 103 14.78 -2.92 -1.30
C ARG A 103 14.39 -3.29 0.12
N GLU A 104 15.35 -3.85 0.85
CA GLU A 104 15.20 -4.12 2.28
C GLU A 104 15.20 -2.82 3.09
N VAL A 105 14.64 -2.89 4.30
CA VAL A 105 14.63 -1.78 5.26
C VAL A 105 15.99 -1.70 5.96
N GLU A 106 16.77 -0.67 5.64
CA GLU A 106 18.15 -0.53 6.09
C GLU A 106 18.44 0.85 6.71
N GLY A 107 19.56 0.95 7.42
CA GLY A 107 20.03 2.20 8.03
C GLY A 107 18.99 2.84 8.98
N ALA A 108 18.84 4.16 8.86
CA ALA A 108 17.92 4.94 9.69
C ALA A 108 16.44 4.56 9.54
N ASP A 109 16.05 3.89 8.44
CA ASP A 109 14.67 3.45 8.23
C ASP A 109 14.27 2.36 9.26
N ARG A 110 15.24 1.58 9.77
CA ARG A 110 15.03 0.53 10.79
C ARG A 110 14.52 1.06 12.12
N LEU A 111 14.75 2.35 12.42
CA LEU A 111 14.25 2.98 13.64
C LEU A 111 12.72 3.14 13.64
N LYS A 112 12.09 3.09 12.46
CA LYS A 112 10.64 3.31 12.31
C LYS A 112 9.91 2.13 11.67
N ILE A 113 10.59 1.36 10.84
CA ILE A 113 10.02 0.27 10.06
C ILE A 113 10.72 -1.02 10.44
N LYS A 114 9.96 -2.06 10.77
CA LYS A 114 10.51 -3.34 11.20
C LYS A 114 11.11 -4.11 10.02
N HIS A 115 12.44 -4.25 10.02
CA HIS A 115 13.17 -5.06 9.06
C HIS A 115 12.65 -6.52 9.02
N GLY A 116 12.72 -7.16 7.85
CA GLY A 116 12.26 -8.52 7.59
C GLY A 116 10.73 -8.66 7.44
N LEU A 117 9.95 -7.75 8.02
CA LEU A 117 8.48 -7.74 7.87
C LEU A 117 8.00 -6.80 6.76
N PHE A 118 8.78 -5.76 6.46
CA PHE A 118 8.47 -4.78 5.43
C PHE A 118 9.61 -4.71 4.43
N LYS A 119 9.26 -4.40 3.18
CA LYS A 119 10.20 -3.98 2.13
C LYS A 119 9.77 -2.63 1.59
N ILE A 120 10.73 -1.86 1.10
CA ILE A 120 10.49 -0.52 0.54
C ILE A 120 10.39 -0.65 -0.97
N ILE A 121 9.22 -0.35 -1.52
CA ILE A 121 9.03 -0.09 -2.93
C ILE A 121 9.36 1.39 -3.17
N VAL A 122 10.35 1.64 -4.01
CA VAL A 122 10.71 2.97 -4.50
C VAL A 122 10.03 3.16 -5.84
N CYS A 123 9.25 4.23 -5.94
CA CYS A 123 8.59 4.62 -7.16
C CYS A 123 9.04 6.02 -7.61
N GLN A 124 9.19 6.20 -8.92
CA GLN A 124 9.35 7.50 -9.52
C GLN A 124 7.97 8.00 -9.99
N ALA A 125 7.61 9.23 -9.62
CA ALA A 125 6.45 9.94 -10.15
C ALA A 125 6.91 11.20 -10.90
N THR A 126 6.01 11.80 -11.69
CA THR A 126 6.26 13.10 -12.33
C THR A 126 6.54 14.21 -11.31
N SER A 127 5.93 14.14 -10.12
CA SER A 127 6.12 15.08 -9.02
C SER A 127 7.28 14.73 -8.08
N GLY A 128 8.06 13.69 -8.40
CA GLY A 128 9.23 13.26 -7.65
C GLY A 128 9.09 11.85 -7.08
N ARG A 129 10.07 11.48 -6.25
CA ARG A 129 10.19 10.13 -5.70
C ARG A 129 9.15 9.87 -4.61
N VAL A 130 8.54 8.69 -4.66
CA VAL A 130 7.56 8.17 -3.70
C VAL A 130 8.10 6.85 -3.17
N GLU A 131 8.05 6.65 -1.85
CA GLU A 131 8.51 5.40 -1.24
C GLU A 131 7.42 4.82 -0.34
N LEU A 132 7.18 3.53 -0.52
CA LEU A 132 6.17 2.75 0.17
C LEU A 132 6.84 1.61 0.91
N ALA A 133 6.86 1.65 2.25
CA ALA A 133 7.25 0.47 3.02
C ALA A 133 6.02 -0.38 3.27
N VAL A 134 5.93 -1.49 2.54
CA VAL A 134 4.77 -2.40 2.54
C VAL A 134 5.17 -3.74 3.17
N PRO A 135 4.22 -4.48 3.76
CA PRO A 135 4.50 -5.82 4.27
C PRO A 135 5.09 -6.67 3.14
N SER A 136 6.14 -7.45 3.44
CA SER A 136 6.90 -8.19 2.42
C SER A 136 6.02 -9.09 1.54
N LEU A 137 4.95 -9.63 2.12
CA LEU A 137 3.99 -10.50 1.44
C LEU A 137 3.05 -9.74 0.52
N ASP A 138 2.75 -8.47 0.83
CA ASP A 138 1.84 -7.63 0.03
C ASP A 138 2.58 -6.98 -1.17
N ILE A 139 3.90 -7.19 -1.31
CA ILE A 139 4.70 -6.62 -2.41
C ILE A 139 4.14 -6.96 -3.80
N PRO A 140 3.79 -8.22 -4.14
CA PRO A 140 3.25 -8.55 -5.46
C PRO A 140 1.94 -7.81 -5.73
N LEU A 141 1.07 -7.72 -4.73
CA LEU A 141 -0.21 -7.03 -4.82
C LEU A 141 -0.04 -5.53 -5.09
N VAL A 142 0.82 -4.85 -4.32
CA VAL A 142 1.05 -3.41 -4.47
C VAL A 142 1.75 -3.10 -5.80
N ARG A 143 2.75 -3.90 -6.21
CA ARG A 143 3.40 -3.74 -7.52
C ARG A 143 2.40 -3.90 -8.65
N ARG A 144 1.50 -4.88 -8.57
CA ARG A 144 0.51 -5.10 -9.61
C ARG A 144 -0.50 -3.96 -9.70
N ALA A 145 -0.92 -3.42 -8.57
CA ALA A 145 -1.80 -2.24 -8.53
C ALA A 145 -1.14 -1.01 -9.19
N ILE A 146 0.14 -0.77 -8.91
CA ILE A 146 0.93 0.31 -9.55
C ILE A 146 0.99 0.14 -11.07
N GLN A 147 1.29 -1.07 -11.54
CA GLN A 147 1.34 -1.37 -12.98
C GLN A 147 -0.01 -1.16 -13.68
N ARG A 148 -1.14 -1.47 -13.02
CA ARG A 148 -2.46 -1.23 -13.59
C ARG A 148 -2.81 0.26 -13.64
N ASP A 149 -2.53 1.03 -12.60
CA ASP A 149 -2.75 2.48 -12.59
C ASP A 149 -1.92 3.18 -13.69
N GLN A 150 -0.69 2.71 -13.95
CA GLN A 150 0.11 3.14 -15.09
C GLN A 150 -0.59 2.89 -16.43
N LYS A 151 -1.00 1.65 -16.71
CA LYS A 151 -1.68 1.28 -17.97
C LYS A 151 -3.00 2.01 -18.17
N ALA A 152 -3.76 2.22 -17.10
CA ALA A 152 -5.02 2.97 -17.15
C ALA A 152 -4.81 4.47 -17.41
N SER A 153 -3.58 4.96 -17.26
CA SER A 153 -3.19 6.35 -17.48
C SER A 153 -2.47 6.57 -18.82
N GLU A 154 -2.29 5.53 -19.64
CA GLU A 154 -1.82 5.63 -21.03
C GLU A 154 -3.00 6.03 -21.94
N PRO A 155 -2.83 7.02 -22.84
CA PRO A 155 -3.89 7.54 -23.70
C PRO A 155 -4.31 6.58 -24.82
#